data_AF-A0A7J5TWQ7-F1
#
_entry.id   AF-A0A7J5TWQ7-F1
#
_cell.length_a   1.000
_cell.length_b   1.000
_cell.length_c   1.000
_cell.angle_alpha   90.00
_cell.angle_beta   90.00
_cell.angle_gamma   90.00
#
_symmetry.space_group_name_H-M   'P 1'
#
loop_
_entity.id
_entity.type
_entity.pdbx_description
1 polymer ?
#
loop_
_entity_poly.entity_id
_entity_poly.type
_entity_poly.pdbx_seq_one_letter_code
_entity_poly.pdbx_strand_id
1 'polypeptide(L)'
;MIQVMPTDFDAPKPVDYPSVPPQSYTQEKATEANQAFDQAVRQFLHQWIEQGTVPDTDHAYEGNLQDFVQQGALRSFFKHHDDALERLLSHDTLARHLLRPANEVYFEPDAYEPLLATFERRIYNLAAHREHREVPFRYSSPNRQGAYGDSIGLGDLPPEQAREDIGYYFGTRRSDNTALNLLARQLRFEARFAMVLPTHVLNEGYMAESLRMVRHQTEQRQAEGDTELHCYVIHRRHAIDDRHLGLATVLMNPQQPHRPQRVIFHDTLRPNGRAPWWNTFRRCLDSVFPQPEGEPPASDFLEDGGVNLQRLHDGVPIRHQDIDCAFYTAAMGRAVVQLAKQSPELLVNGPIEELVSQMTERMTDYFEGPNQPQHPDTIRFTNIVRRWETGRAALDDVRQQYLLTQSEVAQPPAQPEALNWAAPDSLGQNPDVSVAA
;
A
#
# COMPACT_ATOMS: atom_id res chain seq x y z
N MET A 1 1.80 34.24 -35.77
CA MET A 1 1.72 32.81 -36.14
C MET A 1 2.67 32.06 -35.23
N ILE A 2 2.14 31.53 -34.12
CA ILE A 2 2.92 30.73 -33.17
C ILE A 2 2.61 29.28 -33.49
N GLN A 3 3.67 28.53 -33.79
CA GLN A 3 3.65 27.14 -34.19
C GLN A 3 3.29 26.31 -32.95
N VAL A 4 2.09 25.74 -32.94
CA VAL A 4 1.65 24.79 -31.91
C VAL A 4 2.36 23.47 -32.19
N MET A 5 3.26 23.07 -31.29
CA MET A 5 3.82 21.72 -31.26
C MET A 5 2.73 20.76 -30.76
N PRO A 6 2.54 19.59 -31.38
CA PRO A 6 1.59 18.58 -30.90
C PRO A 6 2.18 17.90 -29.65
N THR A 7 1.55 18.12 -28.51
CA THR A 7 1.78 17.31 -27.30
C THR A 7 0.94 16.04 -27.39
N ASP A 8 1.38 15.07 -28.19
CA ASP A 8 0.98 13.67 -28.04
C ASP A 8 1.80 13.08 -26.88
N PHE A 9 1.35 13.35 -25.66
CA PHE A 9 1.61 12.45 -24.54
C PHE A 9 0.35 11.62 -24.39
N ASP A 10 0.40 10.37 -24.87
CA ASP A 10 -0.61 9.37 -24.61
C ASP A 10 -0.91 9.36 -23.12
N ALA A 11 -2.12 9.82 -22.76
CA ALA A 11 -2.62 9.69 -21.41
C ALA A 11 -2.63 8.18 -21.07
N PRO A 12 -2.03 7.73 -19.95
CA PRO A 12 -2.25 6.37 -19.51
C PRO A 12 -3.76 6.21 -19.30
N LYS A 13 -4.34 5.24 -20.01
CA LYS A 13 -5.76 4.90 -19.87
C LYS A 13 -6.07 4.68 -18.39
N PRO A 14 -7.29 5.04 -17.93
CA PRO A 14 -7.78 4.61 -16.63
C PRO A 14 -7.49 3.12 -16.48
N VAL A 15 -6.88 2.72 -15.37
CA VAL A 15 -6.76 1.30 -15.06
C VAL A 15 -8.17 0.84 -14.70
N ASP A 16 -8.95 0.49 -15.71
CA ASP A 16 -10.10 -0.39 -15.55
C ASP A 16 -9.54 -1.68 -14.96
N TYR A 17 -9.83 -1.92 -13.68
CA TYR A 17 -9.59 -3.24 -13.14
C TYR A 17 -10.54 -4.17 -13.89
N PRO A 18 -10.03 -5.14 -14.67
CA PRO A 18 -10.90 -6.05 -15.38
C PRO A 18 -11.84 -6.71 -14.36
N SER A 19 -13.12 -6.80 -14.71
CA SER A 19 -14.06 -7.68 -14.02
C SER A 19 -13.37 -9.02 -13.81
N VAL A 20 -13.32 -9.49 -12.55
CA VAL A 20 -12.44 -10.59 -12.17
C VAL A 20 -12.77 -11.80 -13.06
N PRO A 21 -11.87 -12.19 -14.00
CA PRO A 21 -12.17 -13.29 -14.90
C PRO A 21 -12.21 -14.59 -14.10
N PRO A 22 -13.05 -15.57 -14.48
CA PRO A 22 -12.99 -16.89 -13.87
C PRO A 22 -11.55 -17.43 -13.98
N GLN A 23 -11.05 -18.05 -12.91
CA GLN A 23 -9.72 -18.66 -12.87
C GLN A 23 -9.52 -19.59 -14.06
N SER A 24 -8.82 -19.11 -15.09
CA SER A 24 -8.41 -19.90 -16.25
C SER A 24 -7.12 -20.68 -15.99
N TYR A 25 -6.46 -20.38 -14.87
CA TYR A 25 -5.23 -21.03 -14.43
C TYR A 25 -5.57 -22.29 -13.64
N THR A 26 -5.18 -23.45 -14.17
CA THR A 26 -5.49 -24.74 -13.57
C THR A 26 -4.50 -25.11 -12.48
N GLN A 27 -4.93 -25.96 -11.55
CA GLN A 27 -4.05 -26.51 -10.51
C GLN A 27 -2.82 -27.23 -11.10
N GLU A 28 -2.99 -27.91 -12.24
CA GLU A 28 -1.91 -28.59 -12.96
C GLU A 28 -0.84 -27.60 -13.43
N LYS A 29 -1.24 -26.51 -14.08
CA LYS A 29 -0.33 -25.44 -14.53
C LYS A 29 0.41 -24.79 -13.35
N ALA A 30 -0.31 -24.53 -12.25
CA ALA A 30 0.30 -24.00 -11.04
C ALA A 30 1.31 -24.96 -10.41
N THR A 31 1.03 -26.26 -10.43
CA THR A 31 1.96 -27.28 -9.93
C THR A 31 3.23 -27.33 -10.76
N GLU A 32 3.10 -27.31 -12.10
CA GLU A 32 4.25 -27.29 -13.02
C GLU A 32 5.09 -26.02 -12.83
N ALA A 33 4.46 -24.84 -12.79
CA ALA A 33 5.15 -23.57 -12.57
C ALA A 33 5.88 -23.54 -11.21
N ASN A 34 5.24 -24.05 -10.16
CA ASN A 34 5.84 -24.14 -8.82
C ASN A 34 7.05 -25.09 -8.79
N GLN A 35 7.00 -26.23 -9.50
CA GLN A 35 8.13 -27.14 -9.60
C GLN A 35 9.31 -26.51 -10.36
N ALA A 36 9.02 -25.83 -11.48
CA ALA A 36 10.02 -25.11 -12.25
C ALA A 36 10.68 -23.99 -11.43
N PHE A 37 9.88 -23.25 -10.65
CA PHE A 37 10.39 -22.23 -9.73
C PHE A 37 11.28 -22.83 -8.63
N ASP A 38 10.83 -23.90 -7.97
CA ASP A 38 11.64 -24.57 -6.93
C ASP A 38 12.98 -25.06 -7.51
N GLN A 39 12.99 -25.58 -8.74
CA GLN A 39 14.23 -25.95 -9.43
C GLN A 39 15.13 -24.74 -9.72
N ALA A 40 14.57 -23.62 -10.17
CA ALA A 40 15.32 -22.39 -10.43
C ALA A 40 15.94 -21.83 -9.13
N VAL A 41 15.22 -21.86 -8.02
CA VAL A 41 15.77 -21.45 -6.71
C VAL A 41 16.91 -22.36 -6.28
N ARG A 42 16.80 -23.69 -6.45
CA ARG A 42 17.91 -24.61 -6.14
C ARG A 42 19.15 -24.28 -6.98
N GLN A 43 18.99 -24.02 -8.27
CA GLN A 43 20.11 -23.64 -9.16
C GLN A 43 20.76 -22.33 -8.70
N PHE A 44 19.96 -21.31 -8.36
CA PHE A 44 20.45 -20.06 -7.79
C PHE A 44 21.27 -20.30 -6.51
N LEU A 45 20.76 -21.12 -5.59
CA LEU A 45 21.43 -21.44 -4.33
C LEU A 45 22.73 -22.23 -4.55
N HIS A 46 22.76 -23.16 -5.52
CA HIS A 46 23.98 -23.86 -5.92
C HIS A 46 25.05 -22.89 -6.40
N GLN A 47 24.71 -21.99 -7.32
CA GLN A 47 25.65 -20.98 -7.83
C GLN A 47 26.16 -20.06 -6.71
N TRP A 48 25.27 -19.64 -5.80
CA TRP A 48 25.65 -18.83 -4.64
C TRP A 48 26.66 -19.54 -3.72
N ILE A 49 26.47 -20.84 -3.48
CA ILE A 49 27.40 -21.68 -2.69
C ILE A 49 28.74 -21.84 -3.43
N GLU A 50 28.71 -22.13 -4.73
CA GLU A 50 29.92 -22.31 -5.57
C GLU A 50 30.79 -21.05 -5.64
N GLN A 51 30.20 -19.86 -5.49
CA GLN A 51 30.92 -18.59 -5.43
C GLN A 51 31.69 -18.37 -4.11
N GLY A 52 31.73 -19.36 -3.20
CA GLY A 52 32.51 -19.31 -1.96
C GLY A 52 31.89 -18.44 -0.87
N THR A 53 30.60 -18.12 -0.99
CA THR A 53 29.89 -17.17 -0.12
C THR A 53 29.40 -17.79 1.20
N VAL A 54 29.71 -19.06 1.46
CA VAL A 54 29.45 -19.71 2.75
C VAL A 54 30.75 -19.61 3.56
N PRO A 55 30.76 -18.95 4.74
CA PRO A 55 31.97 -18.90 5.56
C PRO A 55 32.37 -20.31 5.95
N ASP A 56 33.67 -20.64 5.83
CA ASP A 56 34.32 -21.91 6.20
C ASP A 56 33.51 -22.75 7.19
N THR A 57 32.60 -23.56 6.64
CA THR A 57 31.92 -24.60 7.39
C THR A 57 32.74 -25.86 7.28
N ASP A 58 34.01 -25.77 7.65
CA ASP A 58 34.90 -26.93 7.71
C ASP A 58 34.40 -27.95 8.74
N HIS A 59 33.48 -27.59 9.66
CA HIS A 59 33.01 -28.48 10.74
C HIS A 59 31.48 -28.54 10.95
N ALA A 60 30.64 -28.12 10.00
CA ALA A 60 29.16 -28.23 10.14
C ALA A 60 28.44 -28.95 8.98
N TYR A 61 29.15 -29.31 7.90
CA TYR A 61 28.60 -30.10 6.80
C TYR A 61 29.10 -31.54 6.86
N GLU A 62 28.48 -32.34 7.72
CA GLU A 62 28.52 -33.80 7.58
C GLU A 62 27.36 -34.32 6.68
N GLY A 63 26.59 -33.42 6.06
CA GLY A 63 25.39 -33.74 5.26
C GLY A 63 25.55 -33.52 3.75
N ASN A 64 24.74 -34.25 2.99
CA ASN A 64 24.60 -34.16 1.53
C ASN A 64 24.29 -32.72 1.07
N LEU A 65 25.09 -32.15 0.16
CA LEU A 65 24.88 -30.81 -0.41
C LEU A 65 23.45 -30.60 -0.94
N GLN A 66 22.85 -31.64 -1.52
CA GLN A 66 21.48 -31.58 -2.00
C GLN A 66 20.47 -31.38 -0.87
N ASP A 67 20.68 -32.01 0.29
CA ASP A 67 19.81 -31.84 1.46
C ASP A 67 19.95 -30.43 2.03
N PHE A 68 21.17 -29.88 2.02
CA PHE A 68 21.39 -28.50 2.42
C PHE A 68 20.71 -27.50 1.47
N VAL A 69 20.86 -27.66 0.15
CA VAL A 69 20.18 -26.81 -0.83
C VAL A 69 18.66 -26.91 -0.68
N GLN A 70 18.15 -28.13 -0.42
CA GLN A 70 16.73 -28.37 -0.23
C GLN A 70 16.17 -27.74 1.06
N GLN A 71 16.95 -27.60 2.13
CA GLN A 71 16.42 -27.24 3.45
C GLN A 71 17.06 -25.98 4.07
N GLY A 72 18.38 -25.86 4.05
CA GLY A 72 19.13 -24.85 4.81
C GLY A 72 19.64 -23.66 3.99
N ALA A 73 19.92 -23.85 2.71
CA ALA A 73 20.63 -22.87 1.89
C ALA A 73 19.92 -21.53 1.79
N LEU A 74 18.60 -21.52 1.56
CA LEU A 74 17.84 -20.27 1.46
C LEU A 74 17.90 -19.46 2.76
N ARG A 75 17.71 -20.10 3.92
CA ARG A 75 17.80 -19.41 5.22
C ARG A 75 19.22 -18.90 5.47
N SER A 76 20.24 -19.67 5.06
CA SER A 76 21.63 -19.23 5.12
C SER A 76 21.88 -18.03 4.20
N PHE A 77 21.37 -18.04 2.97
CA PHE A 77 21.47 -16.94 2.03
C PHE A 77 20.88 -15.65 2.62
N PHE A 78 19.64 -15.70 3.13
CA PHE A 78 19.05 -14.57 3.85
C PHE A 78 19.89 -14.17 5.06
N LYS A 79 20.59 -15.10 5.73
CA LYS A 79 21.48 -14.79 6.86
C LYS A 79 22.72 -13.98 6.52
N HIS A 80 23.25 -14.13 5.32
CA HIS A 80 24.51 -13.52 4.90
C HIS A 80 24.30 -12.26 4.03
N HIS A 81 23.08 -11.99 3.58
CA HIS A 81 22.74 -10.84 2.75
C HIS A 81 21.59 -10.06 3.37
N ASP A 82 21.83 -8.76 3.63
CA ASP A 82 20.79 -7.84 4.08
C ASP A 82 19.85 -7.43 2.93
N ASP A 83 20.29 -7.61 1.69
CA ASP A 83 19.57 -7.37 0.42
C ASP A 83 19.14 -8.69 -0.27
N ALA A 84 18.87 -9.73 0.53
CA ALA A 84 18.59 -11.07 0.02
C ALA A 84 17.36 -11.13 -0.89
N LEU A 85 16.24 -10.50 -0.49
CA LEU A 85 15.04 -10.47 -1.32
C LEU A 85 15.30 -9.72 -2.63
N GLU A 86 15.96 -8.56 -2.55
CA GLU A 86 16.35 -7.75 -3.70
C GLU A 86 17.19 -8.55 -4.70
N ARG A 87 18.19 -9.31 -4.22
CA ARG A 87 19.02 -10.18 -5.07
C ARG A 87 18.20 -11.27 -5.75
N LEU A 88 17.27 -11.91 -5.04
CA LEU A 88 16.36 -12.91 -5.64
C LEU A 88 15.47 -12.25 -6.71
N LEU A 89 14.96 -11.05 -6.46
CA LEU A 89 14.13 -10.28 -7.39
C LEU A 89 14.92 -9.69 -8.57
N SER A 90 16.25 -9.59 -8.46
CA SER A 90 17.11 -9.21 -9.59
C SER A 90 17.32 -10.35 -10.60
N HIS A 91 17.03 -11.60 -10.20
CA HIS A 91 17.12 -12.75 -11.08
C HIS A 91 15.82 -12.94 -11.86
N ASP A 92 15.81 -12.62 -13.16
CA ASP A 92 14.60 -12.55 -14.00
C ASP A 92 13.67 -13.77 -13.92
N THR A 93 14.21 -14.99 -13.93
CA THR A 93 13.39 -16.20 -13.82
C THR A 93 12.66 -16.31 -12.49
N LEU A 94 13.32 -15.96 -11.38
CA LEU A 94 12.73 -15.99 -10.04
C LEU A 94 11.74 -14.85 -9.87
N ALA A 95 12.14 -13.65 -10.33
CA ALA A 95 11.30 -12.45 -10.30
C ALA A 95 9.99 -12.65 -11.06
N ARG A 96 10.02 -13.26 -12.25
CA ARG A 96 8.82 -13.53 -13.05
C ARG A 96 7.79 -14.36 -12.28
N HIS A 97 8.24 -15.37 -11.54
CA HIS A 97 7.34 -16.21 -10.74
C HIS A 97 6.82 -15.48 -9.50
N LEU A 98 7.69 -14.81 -8.75
CA LEU A 98 7.32 -14.05 -7.54
C LEU A 98 6.41 -12.85 -7.84
N LEU A 99 6.54 -12.26 -9.04
CA LEU A 99 5.75 -11.13 -9.51
C LEU A 99 4.62 -11.55 -10.47
N ARG A 100 4.21 -12.83 -10.47
CA ARG A 100 3.15 -13.28 -11.38
C ARG A 100 1.81 -12.62 -11.02
N PRO A 101 1.01 -12.21 -12.02
CA PRO A 101 -0.32 -11.64 -11.80
C PRO A 101 -1.29 -12.67 -11.19
N ALA A 102 -2.37 -12.21 -10.56
CA ALA A 102 -3.34 -13.08 -9.90
C ALA A 102 -4.00 -14.12 -10.85
N ASN A 103 -4.11 -13.81 -12.14
CA ASN A 103 -4.62 -14.75 -13.16
C ASN A 103 -3.61 -15.86 -13.54
N GLU A 104 -2.40 -15.84 -12.98
CA GLU A 104 -1.39 -16.91 -13.06
C GLU A 104 -1.19 -17.60 -11.71
N VAL A 105 -2.15 -17.44 -10.79
CA VAL A 105 -2.14 -18.05 -9.46
C VAL A 105 -3.37 -18.93 -9.31
N TYR A 106 -3.14 -20.18 -8.95
CA TYR A 106 -4.21 -21.04 -8.49
C TYR A 106 -4.49 -20.76 -7.02
N PHE A 107 -5.70 -20.31 -6.72
CA PHE A 107 -6.25 -20.13 -5.37
C PHE A 107 -7.18 -21.30 -5.09
N GLU A 108 -6.97 -22.00 -3.96
CA GLU A 108 -7.78 -23.15 -3.57
C GLU A 108 -9.26 -22.75 -3.34
N PRO A 109 -10.26 -23.49 -3.82
CA PRO A 109 -11.66 -23.04 -3.79
C PRO A 109 -12.29 -22.82 -2.40
N ASP A 110 -11.77 -23.49 -1.38
CA ASP A 110 -12.32 -23.55 -0.02
C ASP A 110 -11.77 -22.44 0.89
N ALA A 111 -10.45 -22.24 0.87
CA ALA A 111 -9.77 -21.24 1.70
C ALA A 111 -9.24 -20.04 0.91
N TYR A 112 -9.28 -20.10 -0.43
CA TYR A 112 -8.64 -19.15 -1.35
C TYR A 112 -7.14 -18.98 -1.06
N GLU A 113 -6.51 -20.03 -0.55
CA GLU A 113 -5.06 -20.08 -0.34
C GLU A 113 -4.37 -20.17 -1.71
N PRO A 114 -3.35 -19.33 -1.97
CA PRO A 114 -2.56 -19.48 -3.17
C PRO A 114 -1.75 -20.78 -3.07
N LEU A 115 -1.77 -21.58 -4.14
CA LEU A 115 -0.90 -22.73 -4.28
C LEU A 115 0.52 -22.23 -4.56
N LEU A 116 1.32 -22.14 -3.51
CA LEU A 116 2.69 -21.63 -3.56
C LEU A 116 3.72 -22.77 -3.65
N ALA A 117 4.81 -22.51 -4.38
CA ALA A 117 5.99 -23.36 -4.39
C ALA A 117 6.63 -23.46 -2.99
N THR A 118 7.44 -24.49 -2.75
CA THR A 118 8.04 -24.71 -1.43
C THR A 118 8.98 -23.57 -1.06
N PHE A 119 9.87 -23.19 -1.98
CA PHE A 119 10.79 -22.08 -1.76
C PHE A 119 10.07 -20.73 -1.77
N GLU A 120 8.99 -20.57 -2.54
CA GLU A 120 8.21 -19.33 -2.57
C GLU A 120 7.66 -18.99 -1.17
N ARG A 121 7.04 -19.98 -0.49
CA ARG A 121 6.57 -19.81 0.90
C ARG A 121 7.70 -19.41 1.85
N ARG A 122 8.88 -20.04 1.71
CA ARG A 122 10.04 -19.77 2.57
C ARG A 122 10.60 -18.37 2.31
N ILE A 123 10.66 -17.93 1.05
CA ILE A 123 11.09 -16.57 0.69
C ILE A 123 10.20 -15.54 1.40
N TYR A 124 8.87 -15.65 1.28
CA TYR A 124 7.95 -14.71 1.94
C TYR A 124 8.09 -14.73 3.47
N ASN A 125 8.25 -15.91 4.07
CA ASN A 125 8.45 -16.06 5.51
C ASN A 125 9.79 -15.49 6.02
N LEU A 126 10.85 -15.58 5.22
CA LEU A 126 12.20 -15.12 5.59
C LEU A 126 12.36 -13.61 5.36
N ALA A 127 11.82 -13.07 4.27
CA ALA A 127 11.89 -11.65 3.94
C ALA A 127 11.26 -10.75 5.01
N ALA A 128 10.12 -11.17 5.55
CA ALA A 128 9.37 -10.40 6.55
C ALA A 128 10.15 -10.08 7.84
N HIS A 129 11.22 -10.80 8.16
CA HIS A 129 12.00 -10.61 9.39
C HIS A 129 13.16 -9.64 9.27
N ARG A 130 13.62 -9.35 8.04
CA ARG A 130 14.88 -8.65 7.82
C ARG A 130 14.73 -7.21 7.34
N GLU A 131 13.74 -6.96 6.48
CA GLU A 131 13.81 -5.76 5.63
C GLU A 131 12.87 -4.64 6.08
N HIS A 132 12.13 -4.79 7.19
CA HIS A 132 10.99 -3.91 7.55
C HIS A 132 9.94 -3.75 6.42
N ARG A 133 10.04 -4.60 5.39
CA ARG A 133 9.19 -4.65 4.21
C ARG A 133 8.33 -5.87 4.36
N GLU A 134 7.20 -5.71 5.04
CA GLU A 134 6.22 -6.78 5.14
C GLU A 134 5.68 -7.06 3.73
N VAL A 135 5.95 -8.28 3.24
CA VAL A 135 5.41 -8.80 1.98
C VAL A 135 4.06 -9.44 2.30
N PRO A 136 2.93 -8.95 1.77
CA PRO A 136 1.60 -9.35 2.23
C PRO A 136 1.13 -10.71 1.67
N PHE A 137 2.04 -11.56 1.20
CA PHE A 137 1.73 -12.86 0.59
C PHE A 137 1.66 -14.03 1.57
N ARG A 138 2.52 -14.08 2.61
CA ARG A 138 2.46 -15.07 3.69
C ARG A 138 3.52 -14.73 4.75
N TYR A 139 3.10 -14.58 6.00
CA TYR A 139 4.00 -14.30 7.13
C TYR A 139 3.67 -15.16 8.36
N SER A 140 4.41 -16.25 8.56
CA SER A 140 4.41 -16.91 9.87
C SER A 140 5.31 -16.12 10.82
N SER A 141 4.85 -15.82 12.04
CA SER A 141 5.74 -15.27 13.08
C SER A 141 6.92 -16.23 13.34
N PRO A 142 8.07 -15.78 13.88
CA PRO A 142 9.24 -16.65 14.08
C PRO A 142 8.90 -17.92 14.88
N ASN A 143 7.99 -17.77 15.85
CA ASN A 143 7.53 -18.86 16.72
C ASN A 143 6.59 -19.85 16.02
N ARG A 144 6.17 -19.55 14.78
CA ARG A 144 5.32 -20.40 13.91
C ARG A 144 6.07 -20.85 12.65
N GLN A 145 7.40 -20.79 12.69
CA GLN A 145 8.26 -21.28 11.62
C GLN A 145 9.11 -22.46 12.11
N GLY A 146 9.25 -23.49 11.28
CA GLY A 146 10.21 -24.56 11.50
C GLY A 146 11.67 -24.09 11.33
N ALA A 147 12.62 -25.01 11.51
CA ALA A 147 14.05 -24.73 11.40
C ALA A 147 14.49 -24.15 10.04
N TYR A 148 13.67 -24.31 8.99
CA TYR A 148 13.99 -23.92 7.62
C TYR A 148 13.15 -22.73 7.10
N GLY A 149 12.27 -22.16 7.93
CA GLY A 149 11.36 -21.07 7.53
C GLY A 149 10.03 -21.56 6.95
N ASP A 150 9.74 -22.88 7.02
CA ASP A 150 8.41 -23.41 6.71
C ASP A 150 7.39 -23.02 7.78
N SER A 151 6.17 -22.66 7.36
CA SER A 151 5.06 -22.41 8.28
C SER A 151 4.66 -23.70 9.01
N ILE A 152 4.57 -23.67 10.33
CA ILE A 152 4.06 -24.78 11.15
C ILE A 152 2.54 -24.85 11.05
N GLY A 153 2.01 -26.03 10.73
CA GLY A 153 0.59 -26.38 10.64
C GLY A 153 -0.21 -26.04 11.90
N LEU A 154 -1.47 -25.61 11.78
CA LEU A 154 -2.37 -25.43 12.94
C LEU A 154 -2.59 -26.77 13.66
N GLY A 155 -2.67 -27.86 12.89
CA GLY A 155 -2.74 -29.23 13.41
C GLY A 155 -1.46 -29.71 14.10
N ASP A 156 -0.33 -29.04 13.83
CA ASP A 156 0.99 -29.37 14.39
C ASP A 156 1.30 -28.54 15.65
N LEU A 157 0.44 -27.58 16.01
CA LEU A 157 0.59 -26.79 17.23
C LEU A 157 0.13 -27.59 18.46
N PRO A 158 0.83 -27.45 19.60
CA PRO A 158 0.42 -28.09 20.85
C PRO A 158 -1.04 -27.74 21.20
N PRO A 159 -1.84 -28.70 21.69
CA PRO A 159 -3.26 -28.51 21.95
C PRO A 159 -3.57 -27.42 23.00
N GLU A 160 -2.57 -26.99 23.78
CA GLU A 160 -2.69 -25.96 24.82
C GLU A 160 -2.58 -24.52 24.30
N GLN A 161 -2.16 -24.31 23.05
CA GLN A 161 -2.16 -22.97 22.44
C GLN A 161 -3.55 -22.64 21.88
N ALA A 162 -4.05 -21.44 22.21
CA ALA A 162 -5.27 -20.92 21.60
C ALA A 162 -5.13 -20.93 20.07
N ARG A 163 -5.93 -21.78 19.41
CA ARG A 163 -5.98 -21.93 17.96
C ARG A 163 -6.76 -20.76 17.38
N GLU A 164 -6.09 -19.62 17.22
CA GLU A 164 -6.64 -18.49 16.47
C GLU A 164 -6.23 -18.64 14.99
N ASP A 165 -7.24 -18.83 14.12
CA ASP A 165 -7.06 -19.05 12.67
C ASP A 165 -6.82 -17.75 11.88
N ILE A 166 -6.92 -16.60 12.54
CA ILE A 166 -6.73 -15.29 11.92
C ILE A 166 -5.26 -15.03 11.65
N GLY A 167 -4.96 -14.64 10.41
CA GLY A 167 -3.59 -14.48 9.95
C GLY A 167 -2.83 -15.79 9.79
N TYR A 168 -3.50 -16.93 9.95
CA TYR A 168 -2.94 -18.25 9.63
C TYR A 168 -2.96 -18.49 8.12
N TYR A 169 -4.07 -18.11 7.49
CA TYR A 169 -4.37 -18.24 6.07
C TYR A 169 -4.11 -16.91 5.34
N PHE A 170 -3.64 -16.98 4.10
CA PHE A 170 -3.48 -15.83 3.19
C PHE A 170 -4.72 -14.95 3.19
N GLY A 171 -5.92 -15.52 3.05
CA GLY A 171 -7.18 -14.78 2.95
C GLY A 171 -7.64 -14.10 4.24
N THR A 172 -7.10 -14.48 5.40
CA THR A 172 -7.55 -13.97 6.71
C THR A 172 -6.54 -13.02 7.38
N ARG A 173 -5.51 -12.59 6.65
CA ARG A 173 -4.51 -11.61 7.10
C ARG A 173 -4.97 -10.17 6.99
N ARG A 174 -4.68 -9.36 8.00
CA ARG A 174 -4.93 -7.92 7.92
C ARG A 174 -3.90 -7.28 6.99
N SER A 175 -4.29 -6.18 6.36
CA SER A 175 -3.34 -5.35 5.62
C SER A 175 -2.33 -4.69 6.57
N ASP A 176 -1.05 -4.80 6.22
CA ASP A 176 0.07 -4.19 6.94
C ASP A 176 0.33 -2.74 6.48
N ASN A 177 1.33 -2.10 7.08
CA ASN A 177 1.71 -0.73 6.72
C ASN A 177 2.19 -0.60 5.25
N THR A 178 2.85 -1.63 4.70
CA THR A 178 3.29 -1.64 3.30
C THR A 178 2.07 -1.56 2.37
N ALA A 179 1.09 -2.44 2.58
CA ALA A 179 -0.16 -2.46 1.83
C ALA A 179 -0.93 -1.14 1.98
N LEU A 180 -1.04 -0.60 3.20
CA LEU A 180 -1.70 0.68 3.44
C LEU A 180 -1.00 1.85 2.71
N ASN A 181 0.33 1.86 2.68
CA ASN A 181 1.10 2.88 1.97
C ASN A 181 0.92 2.78 0.44
N LEU A 182 0.86 1.57 -0.11
CA LEU A 182 0.60 1.34 -1.53
C LEU A 182 -0.80 1.82 -1.93
N LEU A 183 -1.83 1.46 -1.16
CA LEU A 183 -3.20 1.91 -1.38
C LEU A 183 -3.31 3.44 -1.31
N ALA A 184 -2.68 4.05 -0.31
CA ALA A 184 -2.63 5.51 -0.18
C ALA A 184 -1.89 6.18 -1.34
N ARG A 185 -0.79 5.60 -1.85
CA ARG A 185 -0.07 6.10 -3.02
C ARG A 185 -0.96 6.08 -4.27
N GLN A 186 -1.73 5.01 -4.47
CA GLN A 186 -2.69 4.92 -5.57
C GLN A 186 -3.76 6.00 -5.47
N LEU A 187 -4.34 6.19 -4.28
CA LEU A 187 -5.34 7.24 -4.04
C LEU A 187 -4.79 8.64 -4.28
N ARG A 188 -3.57 8.93 -3.79
CA ARG A 188 -2.87 10.20 -4.04
C ARG A 188 -2.65 10.45 -5.51
N PHE A 189 -2.22 9.43 -6.26
CA PHE A 189 -2.04 9.54 -7.69
C PHE A 189 -3.35 9.90 -8.40
N GLU A 190 -4.45 9.25 -8.03
CA GLU A 190 -5.77 9.54 -8.59
C GLU A 190 -6.26 10.95 -8.25
N ALA A 191 -6.02 11.41 -7.01
CA ALA A 191 -6.41 12.73 -6.53
C ALA A 191 -5.69 13.89 -7.25
N ARG A 192 -4.48 13.67 -7.80
CA ARG A 192 -3.75 14.69 -8.58
C ARG A 192 -4.52 15.22 -9.78
N PHE A 193 -5.50 14.46 -10.27
CA PHE A 193 -6.30 14.81 -11.45
C PHE A 193 -7.68 15.40 -11.10
N ALA A 194 -7.97 15.64 -9.83
CA ALA A 194 -9.19 16.31 -9.38
C ALA A 194 -8.99 17.84 -9.40
N MET A 195 -9.18 18.46 -10.58
CA MET A 195 -8.90 19.89 -10.78
C MET A 195 -10.05 20.81 -10.31
N VAL A 196 -11.29 20.32 -10.23
CA VAL A 196 -12.46 21.16 -9.90
C VAL A 196 -12.61 21.35 -8.40
N LEU A 197 -12.46 20.28 -7.62
CA LEU A 197 -12.37 20.32 -6.16
C LEU A 197 -11.00 19.77 -5.76
N PRO A 198 -10.00 20.63 -5.49
CA PRO A 198 -8.66 20.18 -5.16
C PRO A 198 -8.68 19.19 -3.99
N THR A 199 -8.25 17.96 -4.27
CA THR A 199 -8.40 16.82 -3.35
C THR A 199 -7.05 16.36 -2.83
N HIS A 200 -6.93 16.22 -1.51
CA HIS A 200 -5.71 15.83 -0.81
C HIS A 200 -5.92 14.52 -0.07
N VAL A 201 -5.04 13.54 -0.26
CA VAL A 201 -5.13 12.24 0.43
C VAL A 201 -4.08 12.16 1.54
N LEU A 202 -4.56 11.99 2.77
CA LEU A 202 -3.77 11.89 3.99
C LEU A 202 -3.69 10.44 4.46
N ASN A 203 -2.47 9.95 4.68
CA ASN A 203 -2.20 8.59 5.15
C ASN A 203 -1.17 8.53 6.31
N GLU A 204 -0.98 9.64 7.03
CA GLU A 204 -0.02 9.74 8.13
C GLU A 204 -0.74 9.86 9.49
N GLY A 205 -0.12 9.33 10.55
CA GLY A 205 -0.68 9.35 11.90
C GLY A 205 -1.93 8.47 12.07
N TYR A 206 -2.76 8.78 13.06
CA TYR A 206 -4.11 8.22 13.18
C TYR A 206 -5.13 9.30 12.85
N MET A 207 -6.42 8.96 12.92
CA MET A 207 -7.49 9.86 12.51
C MET A 207 -7.42 11.24 13.18
N ALA A 208 -7.11 11.30 14.49
CA ALA A 208 -6.97 12.58 15.20
C ALA A 208 -5.78 13.41 14.72
N GLU A 209 -4.63 12.79 14.48
CA GLU A 209 -3.44 13.46 13.93
C GLU A 209 -3.69 13.95 12.51
N SER A 210 -4.30 13.13 11.66
CA SER A 210 -4.70 13.52 10.31
C SER A 210 -5.66 14.72 10.32
N LEU A 211 -6.65 14.77 11.23
CA LEU A 211 -7.54 15.93 11.36
C LEU A 211 -6.75 17.21 11.75
N ARG A 212 -5.76 17.10 12.64
CA ARG A 212 -4.87 18.24 12.96
C ARG A 212 -4.05 18.68 11.75
N MET A 213 -3.58 17.73 10.92
CA MET A 213 -2.89 18.03 9.66
C MET A 213 -3.81 18.77 8.68
N VAL A 214 -5.07 18.34 8.54
CA VAL A 214 -6.09 19.05 7.72
C VAL A 214 -6.24 20.49 8.15
N ARG A 215 -6.43 20.72 9.46
CA ARG A 215 -6.54 22.07 10.02
C ARG A 215 -5.28 22.90 9.71
N HIS A 216 -4.10 22.36 10.01
CA HIS A 216 -2.83 23.05 9.79
C HIS A 216 -2.61 23.40 8.31
N GLN A 217 -2.87 22.46 7.39
CA GLN A 217 -2.77 22.70 5.94
C GLN A 217 -3.77 23.77 5.48
N THR A 218 -4.96 23.82 6.07
CA THR A 218 -5.97 24.84 5.76
C THR A 218 -5.56 26.23 6.29
N GLU A 219 -5.00 26.30 7.50
CA GLU A 219 -4.44 27.55 8.07
C GLU A 219 -3.25 28.06 7.23
N GLN A 220 -2.37 27.16 6.75
CA GLN A 220 -1.27 27.52 5.86
C GLN A 220 -1.79 28.10 4.54
N ARG A 221 -2.78 27.45 3.92
CA ARG A 221 -3.42 27.93 2.69
C ARG A 221 -4.06 29.30 2.86
N GLN A 222 -4.69 29.55 4.00
CA GLN A 222 -5.20 30.88 4.34
C GLN A 222 -4.09 31.92 4.34
N ALA A 223 -2.94 31.61 4.98
CA ALA A 223 -1.79 32.51 5.02
C ALA A 223 -1.17 32.75 3.63
N GLU A 224 -1.29 31.79 2.72
CA GLU A 224 -0.89 31.89 1.30
C GLU A 224 -1.91 32.64 0.43
N GLY A 225 -3.05 33.06 1.00
CA GLY A 225 -4.11 33.79 0.31
C GLY A 225 -5.03 32.91 -0.53
N ASP A 226 -4.99 31.59 -0.33
CA ASP A 226 -5.92 30.65 -0.93
C ASP A 226 -7.34 30.91 -0.41
N THR A 227 -8.34 30.78 -1.29
CA THR A 227 -9.75 30.98 -0.96
C THR A 227 -10.63 29.85 -1.46
N GLU A 228 -10.06 28.85 -2.14
CA GLU A 228 -10.82 27.77 -2.76
C GLU A 228 -11.17 26.69 -1.74
N LEU A 229 -12.30 26.00 -1.97
CA LEU A 229 -12.69 24.86 -1.15
C LEU A 229 -11.75 23.68 -1.42
N HIS A 230 -11.27 23.01 -0.37
CA HIS A 230 -10.45 21.82 -0.49
C HIS A 230 -11.15 20.60 0.08
N CYS A 231 -10.97 19.46 -0.60
CA CYS A 231 -11.38 18.16 -0.13
C CYS A 231 -10.18 17.42 0.47
N TYR A 232 -10.31 16.93 1.70
CA TYR A 232 -9.32 16.08 2.35
C TYR A 232 -9.90 14.68 2.56
N VAL A 233 -9.24 13.68 2.02
CA VAL A 233 -9.58 12.26 2.16
C VAL A 233 -8.55 11.63 3.11
N ILE A 234 -8.97 11.35 4.34
CA ILE A 234 -8.15 10.71 5.38
C ILE A 234 -8.39 9.20 5.30
N HIS A 235 -7.36 8.42 4.93
CA HIS A 235 -7.44 6.96 4.84
C HIS A 235 -6.53 6.32 5.88
N ARG A 236 -7.03 6.14 7.11
CA ARG A 236 -6.21 5.72 8.25
C ARG A 236 -6.93 4.90 9.31
N ARG A 237 -6.12 4.28 10.17
CA ARG A 237 -6.60 3.64 11.39
C ARG A 237 -7.15 4.71 12.32
N HIS A 238 -8.20 4.35 13.04
CA HIS A 238 -8.88 5.29 13.91
C HIS A 238 -8.02 5.73 15.10
N ALA A 239 -7.28 4.79 15.72
CA ALA A 239 -6.33 5.02 16.81
C ALA A 239 -5.15 4.04 16.77
N ILE A 240 -4.19 4.25 17.68
CA ILE A 240 -2.97 3.44 17.84
C ILE A 240 -3.23 2.00 18.26
N ASP A 241 -4.18 1.82 19.17
CA ASP A 241 -4.63 0.54 19.69
C ASP A 241 -5.76 -0.06 18.85
N ASP A 242 -6.32 0.73 17.94
CA ASP A 242 -7.30 0.25 16.98
C ASP A 242 -6.62 -0.41 15.78
N ARG A 243 -7.22 -1.53 15.37
CA ARG A 243 -6.79 -2.30 14.22
C ARG A 243 -7.69 -2.07 13.01
N HIS A 244 -8.83 -1.41 13.21
CA HIS A 244 -9.77 -1.07 12.16
C HIS A 244 -9.31 0.14 11.36
N LEU A 245 -9.49 0.07 10.04
CA LEU A 245 -9.21 1.16 9.11
C LEU A 245 -10.52 1.84 8.75
N GLY A 246 -10.52 3.17 8.81
CA GLY A 246 -11.63 4.00 8.36
C GLY A 246 -11.22 4.98 7.28
N LEU A 247 -12.23 5.68 6.78
CA LEU A 247 -12.06 6.79 5.86
C LEU A 247 -12.86 7.98 6.37
N ALA A 248 -12.30 9.19 6.27
CA ALA A 248 -13.04 10.42 6.52
C ALA A 248 -12.81 11.40 5.37
N THR A 249 -13.89 12.07 4.96
CA THR A 249 -13.86 13.16 3.98
C THR A 249 -14.13 14.45 4.71
N VAL A 250 -13.22 15.41 4.61
CA VAL A 250 -13.33 16.73 5.27
C VAL A 250 -13.24 17.81 4.22
N LEU A 251 -14.30 18.62 4.10
CA LEU A 251 -14.29 19.81 3.25
C LEU A 251 -13.91 21.03 4.06
N MET A 252 -12.84 21.71 3.67
CA MET A 252 -12.32 22.89 4.36
C MET A 252 -12.20 24.07 3.42
N ASN A 253 -12.73 25.20 3.84
CA ASN A 253 -12.50 26.47 3.17
C ASN A 253 -11.40 27.24 3.93
N PRO A 254 -10.28 27.62 3.29
CA PRO A 254 -9.21 28.42 3.90
C PRO A 254 -9.68 29.76 4.47
N GLN A 255 -10.81 30.31 4.01
CA GLN A 255 -11.40 31.50 4.62
C GLN A 255 -11.90 31.25 6.05
N GLN A 256 -12.17 29.99 6.43
CA GLN A 256 -12.65 29.57 7.74
C GLN A 256 -11.89 28.30 8.22
N PRO A 257 -10.57 28.38 8.48
CA PRO A 257 -9.74 27.19 8.69
C PRO A 257 -10.03 26.46 10.02
N HIS A 258 -10.73 27.12 10.94
CA HIS A 258 -11.12 26.58 12.24
C HIS A 258 -12.44 25.80 12.20
N ARG A 259 -13.14 25.79 11.05
CA ARG A 259 -14.46 25.19 10.93
C ARG A 259 -14.58 24.40 9.63
N PRO A 260 -14.80 23.07 9.70
CA PRO A 260 -15.10 22.30 8.50
C PRO A 260 -16.43 22.73 7.91
N GLN A 261 -16.52 22.76 6.58
CA GLN A 261 -17.77 23.01 5.87
C GLN A 261 -18.66 21.76 5.84
N ARG A 262 -18.03 20.57 5.76
CA ARG A 262 -18.72 19.27 5.77
C ARG A 262 -17.74 18.19 6.21
N VAL A 263 -18.21 17.23 7.02
CA VAL A 263 -17.42 16.07 7.42
C VAL A 263 -18.22 14.80 7.19
N ILE A 264 -17.67 13.87 6.42
CA ILE A 264 -18.32 12.58 6.16
C ILE A 264 -17.42 11.49 6.71
N PHE A 265 -17.95 10.70 7.64
CA PHE A 265 -17.25 9.56 8.20
C PHE A 265 -17.70 8.27 7.51
N HIS A 266 -16.75 7.58 6.91
CA HIS A 266 -16.96 6.35 6.15
C HIS A 266 -16.35 5.20 6.93
N ASP A 267 -17.18 4.51 7.70
CA ASP A 267 -16.78 3.29 8.41
C ASP A 267 -17.42 2.06 7.77
N THR A 268 -16.64 0.99 7.73
CA THR A 268 -17.04 -0.26 7.14
C THR A 268 -17.70 -1.24 8.12
N LEU A 269 -17.61 -0.98 9.43
CA LEU A 269 -18.25 -1.76 10.49
C LEU A 269 -19.47 -1.02 11.01
N ARG A 270 -20.65 -1.24 10.42
CA ARG A 270 -21.90 -0.57 10.80
C ARG A 270 -23.02 -1.57 11.17
N PRO A 271 -22.79 -2.48 12.15
CA PRO A 271 -23.69 -3.59 12.43
C PRO A 271 -25.10 -3.17 12.92
N ASN A 272 -25.24 -1.97 13.48
CA ASN A 272 -26.50 -1.44 14.05
C ASN A 272 -26.87 -0.06 13.47
N GLY A 273 -26.46 0.24 12.24
CA GLY A 273 -26.76 1.52 11.59
C GLY A 273 -25.86 2.69 12.03
N ARG A 274 -24.98 2.51 13.03
CA ARG A 274 -23.88 3.43 13.37
C ARG A 274 -22.58 2.68 13.60
N ALA A 275 -21.48 3.29 13.21
CA ALA A 275 -20.13 2.78 13.42
C ALA A 275 -19.75 2.75 14.91
N PRO A 276 -19.03 1.73 15.41
CA PRO A 276 -18.50 1.69 16.77
C PRO A 276 -17.68 2.94 17.14
N TRP A 277 -16.98 3.51 16.15
CA TRP A 277 -16.12 4.66 16.33
C TRP A 277 -16.83 6.02 16.23
N TRP A 278 -18.11 6.05 15.90
CA TRP A 278 -18.87 7.28 15.65
C TRP A 278 -18.69 8.33 16.75
N ASN A 279 -18.95 7.96 18.01
CA ASN A 279 -18.87 8.90 19.14
C ASN A 279 -17.43 9.32 19.45
N THR A 280 -16.44 8.45 19.20
CA THR A 280 -15.02 8.77 19.40
C THR A 280 -14.56 9.75 18.32
N PHE A 281 -14.88 9.48 17.06
CA PHE A 281 -14.59 10.39 15.95
C PHE A 281 -15.24 11.77 16.16
N ARG A 282 -16.49 11.79 16.64
CA ARG A 282 -17.21 13.02 17.01
C ARG A 282 -16.43 13.87 18.01
N ARG A 283 -15.95 13.26 19.11
CA ARG A 283 -15.12 13.94 20.12
C ARG A 283 -13.77 14.39 19.57
N CYS A 284 -13.14 13.59 18.72
CA CYS A 284 -11.90 13.99 18.04
C CYS A 284 -12.11 15.24 17.19
N LEU A 285 -13.20 15.29 16.43
CA LEU A 285 -13.53 16.42 15.58
C LEU A 285 -13.75 17.71 16.39
N ASP A 286 -14.55 17.65 17.45
CA ASP A 286 -14.80 18.80 18.34
C ASP A 286 -13.51 19.27 19.05
N SER A 287 -12.60 18.35 19.37
CA SER A 287 -11.32 18.68 19.98
C SER A 287 -10.34 19.33 19.01
N VAL A 288 -10.37 18.96 17.72
CA VAL A 288 -9.46 19.51 16.71
C VAL A 288 -9.96 20.85 16.17
N PHE A 289 -11.28 20.98 16.03
CA PHE A 289 -11.98 22.17 15.55
C PHE A 289 -12.90 22.74 16.65
N PRO A 290 -12.33 23.25 17.76
CA PRO A 290 -13.13 23.83 18.82
C PRO A 290 -13.88 25.05 18.30
N GLN A 291 -15.19 25.11 18.59
CA GLN A 291 -16.05 26.24 18.23
C GLN A 291 -16.25 27.15 19.44
N PRO A 292 -16.45 28.47 19.23
CA PRO A 292 -16.76 29.40 20.30
C PRO A 292 -17.99 28.98 21.11
N GLU A 293 -18.07 29.43 22.36
CA GLU A 293 -19.26 29.19 23.18
C GLU A 293 -20.51 29.77 22.52
N GLY A 294 -21.56 28.95 22.41
CA GLY A 294 -22.82 29.32 21.75
C GLY A 294 -22.88 29.03 20.26
N GLU A 295 -21.76 28.64 19.63
CA GLU A 295 -21.76 28.12 18.25
C GLU A 295 -21.97 26.60 18.21
N PRO A 296 -22.59 26.07 17.14
CA PRO A 296 -22.70 24.62 16.95
C PRO A 296 -21.31 23.98 16.93
N PRO A 297 -21.10 22.84 17.62
CA PRO A 297 -19.82 22.12 17.57
C PRO A 297 -19.50 21.66 16.14
N ALA A 298 -18.21 21.44 15.84
CA ALA A 298 -17.79 20.98 14.52
C ALA A 298 -18.43 19.62 14.15
N SER A 299 -18.76 18.80 15.15
CA SER A 299 -19.50 17.56 14.95
C SER A 299 -20.94 17.68 14.49
N ASP A 300 -21.53 18.87 14.47
CA ASP A 300 -22.84 19.06 13.85
C ASP A 300 -22.77 19.00 12.31
N PHE A 301 -21.58 19.15 11.72
CA PHE A 301 -21.33 18.95 10.29
C PHE A 301 -20.98 17.49 9.93
N LEU A 302 -21.07 16.57 10.90
CA LEU A 302 -20.69 15.16 10.73
C LEU A 302 -21.85 14.32 10.18
N GLU A 303 -21.60 13.66 9.05
CA GLU A 303 -22.52 12.75 8.39
C GLU A 303 -21.96 11.32 8.32
N ASP A 304 -22.85 10.32 8.27
CA ASP A 304 -22.49 8.92 8.15
C ASP A 304 -22.52 8.48 6.69
N GLY A 305 -21.33 8.39 6.08
CA GLY A 305 -21.12 7.85 4.74
C GLY A 305 -20.66 6.40 4.73
N GLY A 306 -20.82 5.68 5.85
CA GLY A 306 -20.35 4.31 6.01
C GLY A 306 -21.21 3.28 5.27
N VAL A 307 -20.54 2.34 4.60
CA VAL A 307 -21.17 1.15 3.99
C VAL A 307 -20.74 -0.11 4.72
N ASN A 308 -21.67 -1.04 4.94
CA ASN A 308 -21.35 -2.28 5.65
C ASN A 308 -20.41 -3.16 4.82
N LEU A 309 -19.29 -3.56 5.43
CA LEU A 309 -18.55 -4.75 5.02
C LEU A 309 -19.51 -5.92 5.00
N GLN A 310 -19.49 -6.67 3.91
CA GLN A 310 -20.16 -7.95 3.90
C GLN A 310 -19.43 -8.88 4.86
N ARG A 311 -20.19 -9.69 5.60
CA ARG A 311 -19.60 -10.70 6.48
C ARG A 311 -19.17 -11.87 5.62
N LEU A 312 -17.89 -11.90 5.27
CA LEU A 312 -17.33 -12.91 4.36
C LEU A 312 -16.69 -14.09 5.09
N HIS A 313 -16.57 -14.04 6.42
CA HIS A 313 -15.98 -15.09 7.23
C HIS A 313 -16.99 -15.56 8.28
N ASP A 314 -17.77 -16.57 7.93
CA ASP A 314 -18.76 -17.17 8.83
C ASP A 314 -18.08 -17.75 10.07
N GLY A 315 -18.71 -17.57 11.24
CA GLY A 315 -18.20 -18.08 12.52
C GLY A 315 -17.04 -17.28 13.14
N VAL A 316 -16.52 -16.25 12.47
CA VAL A 316 -15.46 -15.40 13.01
C VAL A 316 -16.07 -14.19 13.74
N PRO A 317 -15.66 -13.87 14.99
CA PRO A 317 -16.16 -12.69 15.71
C PRO A 317 -16.03 -11.38 14.91
N ILE A 318 -17.00 -10.47 15.07
CA ILE A 318 -17.06 -9.18 14.34
C ILE A 318 -15.74 -8.39 14.39
N ARG A 319 -15.04 -8.42 15.53
CA ARG A 319 -13.72 -7.79 15.73
C ARG A 319 -12.59 -8.32 14.83
N HIS A 320 -12.85 -9.39 14.09
CA HIS A 320 -11.93 -10.01 13.16
C HIS A 320 -12.48 -10.04 11.73
N GLN A 321 -13.63 -9.40 11.49
CA GLN A 321 -14.19 -9.20 10.14
C GLN A 321 -13.64 -7.94 9.46
N ASP A 322 -12.78 -7.18 10.17
CA ASP A 322 -12.06 -6.00 9.70
C ASP A 322 -10.84 -6.36 8.83
N ILE A 323 -10.63 -7.62 8.50
CA ILE A 323 -9.50 -8.11 7.71
C ILE A 323 -9.40 -7.39 6.35
N ASP A 324 -10.54 -7.16 5.71
CA ASP A 324 -10.63 -6.54 4.38
C ASP A 324 -10.97 -5.03 4.42
N CYS A 325 -11.02 -4.43 5.62
CA CYS A 325 -11.38 -3.02 5.78
C CYS A 325 -10.49 -2.09 4.95
N ALA A 326 -9.21 -2.44 4.76
CA ALA A 326 -8.27 -1.66 3.97
C ALA A 326 -8.66 -1.55 2.49
N PHE A 327 -9.10 -2.64 1.87
CA PHE A 327 -9.49 -2.64 0.45
C PHE A 327 -10.84 -1.95 0.24
N TYR A 328 -11.79 -2.15 1.17
CA TYR A 328 -13.08 -1.47 1.13
C TYR A 328 -12.93 0.05 1.29
N THR A 329 -12.20 0.50 2.30
CA THR A 329 -11.97 1.93 2.55
C THR A 329 -11.12 2.56 1.44
N ALA A 330 -10.19 1.83 0.83
CA ALA A 330 -9.48 2.31 -0.35
C ALA A 330 -10.43 2.48 -1.55
N ALA A 331 -11.36 1.55 -1.77
CA ALA A 331 -12.37 1.70 -2.83
C ALA A 331 -13.36 2.83 -2.56
N MET A 332 -13.79 3.03 -1.30
CA MET A 332 -14.55 4.21 -0.90
C MET A 332 -13.76 5.50 -1.18
N GLY A 333 -12.49 5.56 -0.76
CA GLY A 333 -11.63 6.72 -0.97
C GLY A 333 -11.46 7.04 -2.45
N ARG A 334 -11.28 6.02 -3.28
CA ARG A 334 -11.25 6.14 -4.75
C ARG A 334 -12.56 6.72 -5.28
N ALA A 335 -13.69 6.16 -4.87
CA ALA A 335 -15.00 6.65 -5.29
C ALA A 335 -15.22 8.12 -4.88
N VAL A 336 -14.83 8.52 -3.67
CA VAL A 336 -14.88 9.92 -3.22
C VAL A 336 -13.98 10.82 -4.08
N VAL A 337 -12.75 10.42 -4.37
CA VAL A 337 -11.84 11.17 -5.25
C VAL A 337 -12.45 11.33 -6.65
N GLN A 338 -13.07 10.28 -7.19
CA GLN A 338 -13.78 10.34 -8.47
C GLN A 338 -14.98 11.27 -8.43
N LEU A 339 -15.75 11.28 -7.34
CA LEU A 339 -16.85 12.21 -7.14
C LEU A 339 -16.36 13.66 -7.03
N ALA A 340 -15.25 13.93 -6.35
CA ALA A 340 -14.64 15.26 -6.31
C ALA A 340 -14.24 15.76 -7.70
N LYS A 341 -13.84 14.84 -8.58
CA LYS A 341 -13.47 15.15 -9.97
C LYS A 341 -14.68 15.34 -10.89
N GLN A 342 -15.68 14.48 -10.80
CA GLN A 342 -16.78 14.38 -11.77
C GLN A 342 -18.05 15.13 -11.35
N SER A 343 -18.34 15.13 -10.05
CA SER A 343 -19.58 15.64 -9.46
C SER A 343 -19.31 16.35 -8.13
N PRO A 344 -18.45 17.39 -8.08
CA PRO A 344 -18.04 18.03 -6.84
C PRO A 344 -19.22 18.58 -6.03
N GLU A 345 -20.26 19.08 -6.70
CA GLU A 345 -21.47 19.59 -6.05
C GLU A 345 -22.18 18.55 -5.16
N LEU A 346 -22.10 17.26 -5.52
CA LEU A 346 -22.63 16.17 -4.70
C LEU A 346 -21.87 16.06 -3.37
N LEU A 347 -20.55 16.24 -3.39
CA LEU A 347 -19.73 16.26 -2.17
C LEU A 347 -19.96 17.54 -1.36
N VAL A 348 -20.12 18.69 -2.01
CA VAL A 348 -20.25 19.98 -1.30
C VAL A 348 -21.63 20.14 -0.68
N ASN A 349 -22.69 19.87 -1.44
CA ASN A 349 -24.07 20.23 -1.07
C ASN A 349 -25.09 19.09 -1.19
N GLY A 350 -24.71 17.96 -1.81
CA GLY A 350 -25.65 16.89 -2.08
C GLY A 350 -26.04 16.07 -0.84
N PRO A 351 -27.22 15.43 -0.84
CA PRO A 351 -27.68 14.63 0.29
C PRO A 351 -26.79 13.39 0.48
N ILE A 352 -26.59 12.99 1.74
CA ILE A 352 -25.68 11.89 2.09
C ILE A 352 -26.11 10.56 1.44
N GLU A 353 -27.42 10.31 1.30
CA GLU A 353 -27.95 9.11 0.67
C GLU A 353 -27.58 9.02 -0.82
N GLU A 354 -27.66 10.14 -1.54
CA GLU A 354 -27.29 10.21 -2.96
C GLU A 354 -25.77 10.09 -3.14
N LEU A 355 -24.99 10.71 -2.24
CA LEU A 355 -23.54 10.56 -2.21
C LEU A 355 -23.13 9.11 -2.00
N VAL A 356 -23.71 8.41 -1.01
CA VAL A 356 -23.44 6.99 -0.75
C VAL A 356 -23.90 6.12 -1.93
N SER A 357 -25.04 6.44 -2.55
CA SER A 357 -25.53 5.75 -3.76
C SER A 357 -24.53 5.86 -4.92
N GLN A 358 -24.05 7.06 -5.21
CA GLN A 358 -23.08 7.34 -6.28
C GLN A 358 -21.67 6.82 -5.95
N MET A 359 -21.31 6.79 -4.66
CA MET A 359 -20.06 6.19 -4.18
C MET A 359 -20.07 4.67 -4.40
N THR A 360 -21.13 3.99 -3.98
CA THR A 360 -21.26 2.53 -4.14
C THR A 360 -21.35 2.10 -5.61
N GLU A 361 -22.00 2.89 -6.46
CA GLU A 361 -22.00 2.67 -7.92
C GLU A 361 -20.59 2.62 -8.52
N ARG A 362 -19.65 3.40 -7.99
CA ARG A 362 -18.24 3.43 -8.42
C ARG A 362 -17.38 2.34 -7.78
N MET A 363 -17.87 1.70 -6.73
CA MET A 363 -17.19 0.61 -6.03
C MET A 363 -17.52 -0.74 -6.69
N THR A 364 -17.22 -0.86 -7.98
CA THR A 364 -17.57 -2.02 -8.83
C THR A 364 -16.90 -3.34 -8.44
N ASP A 365 -15.96 -3.30 -7.49
CA ASP A 365 -15.37 -4.49 -6.85
C ASP A 365 -16.30 -5.13 -5.80
N TYR A 366 -17.23 -4.34 -5.24
CA TYR A 366 -18.03 -4.70 -4.07
C TYR A 366 -19.53 -4.56 -4.30
N PHE A 367 -19.93 -3.80 -5.31
CA PHE A 367 -21.31 -3.50 -5.65
C PHE A 367 -21.56 -3.76 -7.13
N GLU A 368 -22.74 -4.29 -7.46
CA GLU A 368 -23.21 -4.49 -8.85
C GLU A 368 -23.85 -3.21 -9.41
N GLY A 369 -24.31 -2.34 -8.50
CA GLY A 369 -24.92 -1.05 -8.80
C GLY A 369 -25.11 -0.25 -7.51
N PRO A 370 -25.79 0.91 -7.58
CA PRO A 370 -25.98 1.78 -6.43
C PRO A 370 -26.62 1.03 -5.25
N ASN A 371 -25.92 1.00 -4.12
CA ASN A 371 -26.31 0.31 -2.89
C ASN A 371 -26.65 -1.18 -3.05
N GLN A 372 -26.22 -1.83 -4.14
CA GLN A 372 -26.49 -3.22 -4.45
C GLN A 372 -25.22 -4.06 -4.27
N PRO A 373 -25.01 -4.66 -3.08
CA PRO A 373 -23.84 -5.49 -2.81
C PRO A 373 -23.71 -6.66 -3.80
N GLN A 374 -22.48 -6.96 -4.24
CA GLN A 374 -22.17 -8.19 -4.97
C GLN A 374 -22.35 -9.44 -4.11
N HIS A 375 -22.42 -10.61 -4.75
CA HIS A 375 -22.44 -11.88 -4.05
C HIS A 375 -21.20 -12.06 -3.15
N PRO A 376 -21.34 -12.59 -1.91
CA PRO A 376 -20.23 -12.79 -0.98
C PRO A 376 -19.03 -13.55 -1.57
N ASP A 377 -19.27 -14.59 -2.37
CA ASP A 377 -18.19 -15.37 -2.98
C ASP A 377 -17.38 -14.55 -3.98
N THR A 378 -18.04 -13.69 -4.76
CA THR A 378 -17.37 -12.79 -5.70
C THR A 378 -16.48 -11.82 -4.96
N ILE A 379 -16.99 -11.23 -3.88
CA ILE A 379 -16.22 -10.29 -3.07
C ILE A 379 -15.06 -10.96 -2.36
N ARG A 380 -15.27 -12.15 -1.80
CA ARG A 380 -14.20 -12.92 -1.15
C ARG A 380 -13.07 -13.15 -2.16
N PHE A 381 -13.40 -13.56 -3.38
CA PHE A 381 -12.42 -13.72 -4.43
C PHE A 381 -11.76 -12.40 -4.84
N THR A 382 -12.52 -11.32 -4.97
CA THR A 382 -11.99 -9.97 -5.24
C THR A 382 -10.98 -9.55 -4.18
N ASN A 383 -11.26 -9.75 -2.88
CA ASN A 383 -10.33 -9.41 -1.80
C ASN A 383 -9.03 -10.22 -1.86
N ILE A 384 -9.11 -11.50 -2.24
CA ILE A 384 -7.96 -12.37 -2.45
C ILE A 384 -7.10 -11.86 -3.59
N VAL A 385 -7.71 -11.52 -4.73
CA VAL A 385 -7.02 -10.92 -5.87
C VAL A 385 -6.38 -9.58 -5.49
N ARG A 386 -7.11 -8.69 -4.81
CA ARG A 386 -6.60 -7.38 -4.36
C ARG A 386 -5.40 -7.52 -3.44
N ARG A 387 -5.45 -8.47 -2.54
CA ARG A 387 -4.35 -8.79 -1.63
C ARG A 387 -3.13 -9.31 -2.38
N TRP A 388 -3.35 -10.21 -3.35
CA TRP A 388 -2.29 -10.72 -4.19
C TRP A 388 -1.61 -9.59 -4.97
N GLU A 389 -2.42 -8.77 -5.64
CA GLU A 389 -1.93 -7.65 -6.45
C GLU A 389 -1.22 -6.59 -5.63
N THR A 390 -1.66 -6.35 -4.39
CA THR A 390 -0.99 -5.44 -3.46
C THR A 390 0.38 -6.00 -3.05
N GLY A 391 0.49 -7.31 -2.79
CA GLY A 391 1.78 -7.93 -2.53
C GLY A 391 2.72 -7.91 -3.72
N ARG A 392 2.16 -8.09 -4.93
CA ARG A 392 2.93 -8.05 -6.16
C ARG A 392 3.53 -6.67 -6.36
N ALA A 393 2.72 -5.62 -6.15
CA ALA A 393 3.19 -4.25 -6.19
C ALA A 393 4.26 -3.95 -5.14
N ALA A 394 4.15 -4.52 -3.93
CA ALA A 394 5.17 -4.38 -2.90
C ALA A 394 6.51 -4.99 -3.33
N LEU A 395 6.50 -6.21 -3.89
CA LEU A 395 7.71 -6.86 -4.40
C LEU A 395 8.29 -6.13 -5.62
N ASP A 396 7.45 -5.60 -6.51
CA ASP A 396 7.93 -4.84 -7.66
C ASP A 396 8.59 -3.54 -7.20
N ASP A 397 8.02 -2.82 -6.23
CA ASP A 397 8.65 -1.64 -5.62
C ASP A 397 10.06 -1.96 -5.06
N VAL A 398 10.21 -3.11 -4.38
CA VAL A 398 11.52 -3.59 -3.88
C VAL A 398 12.50 -3.79 -5.03
N ARG A 399 12.07 -4.50 -6.08
CA ARG A 399 12.88 -4.78 -7.27
C ARG A 399 13.32 -3.48 -7.97
N GLN A 400 12.38 -2.57 -8.22
CA GLN A 400 12.67 -1.32 -8.92
C GLN A 400 13.66 -0.46 -8.14
N GLN A 401 13.49 -0.33 -6.82
CA GLN A 401 14.41 0.42 -5.97
C GLN A 401 15.83 -0.16 -6.05
N TYR A 402 15.96 -1.48 -5.97
CA TYR A 402 17.26 -2.13 -6.04
C TYR A 402 17.94 -1.93 -7.41
N LEU A 403 17.20 -2.08 -8.50
CA LEU A 403 17.72 -1.88 -9.85
C LEU A 403 18.18 -0.42 -10.08
N LEU A 404 17.45 0.56 -9.52
CA LEU A 404 17.86 1.96 -9.55
C LEU A 404 19.17 2.18 -8.78
N THR A 405 19.28 1.66 -7.56
CA THR A 405 20.52 1.76 -6.77
C THR A 405 21.71 1.11 -7.46
N GLN A 406 21.53 -0.06 -8.09
CA GLN A 406 22.61 -0.69 -8.85
C GLN A 406 23.01 0.11 -10.10
N SER A 407 22.05 0.77 -10.76
CA SER A 407 22.32 1.61 -11.92
C SER A 407 23.07 2.89 -11.56
N GLU A 408 22.80 3.47 -10.39
CA GLU A 408 23.50 4.65 -9.86
C GLU A 408 24.95 4.32 -9.46
N VAL A 409 25.19 3.14 -8.89
CA VAL A 409 26.55 2.68 -8.53
C VAL A 409 27.38 2.31 -9.78
N ALA A 410 26.73 1.95 -10.89
CA ALA A 410 27.39 1.60 -12.14
C ALA A 410 27.79 2.82 -13.00
N GLN A 411 27.38 4.05 -12.65
CA GLN A 411 27.87 5.25 -13.31
C GLN A 411 29.26 5.63 -12.75
N PRO A 412 30.32 5.70 -13.59
CA PRO A 412 31.59 6.26 -13.13
C PRO A 412 31.35 7.72 -12.72
N PRO A 413 32.03 8.22 -11.67
CA PRO A 413 31.89 9.61 -11.26
C PRO A 413 32.12 10.49 -12.49
N ALA A 414 31.16 11.38 -12.77
CA ALA A 414 31.32 12.40 -13.81
C ALA A 414 32.68 13.06 -13.59
N GLN A 415 33.55 12.96 -14.60
CA GLN A 415 34.83 13.67 -14.56
C GLN A 415 34.51 15.13 -14.26
N PRO A 416 35.16 15.75 -13.27
CA PRO A 416 34.91 17.15 -12.98
C PRO A 416 35.20 17.92 -14.26
N GLU A 417 34.17 18.57 -14.82
CA GLU A 417 34.34 19.53 -15.90
C GLU A 417 35.44 20.48 -15.46
N ALA A 418 36.54 20.50 -16.20
CA ALA A 418 37.61 21.45 -16.00
C ALA A 418 36.98 22.84 -16.16
N LEU A 419 36.74 23.50 -15.02
CA LEU A 419 36.41 24.91 -14.93
C LEU A 419 37.52 25.70 -15.65
N ASN A 420 37.25 25.99 -16.91
CA ASN A 420 38.07 26.83 -17.77
C ASN A 420 37.92 28.26 -17.25
N TRP A 421 38.75 28.62 -16.28
CA TRP A 421 38.88 30.00 -15.82
C TRP A 421 39.51 30.81 -16.96
N ALA A 422 38.66 31.42 -17.78
CA ALA A 422 39.05 32.56 -18.58
C ALA A 422 39.46 33.69 -17.61
N ALA A 423 40.73 34.06 -17.65
CA ALA A 423 41.26 35.20 -16.90
C ALA A 423 40.64 36.51 -17.46
N PRO A 424 40.09 37.40 -16.62
CA PRO A 424 39.70 38.73 -17.03
C PRO A 424 40.92 39.66 -17.09
N ASP A 425 40.86 40.58 -18.04
CA ASP A 425 41.87 41.55 -18.42
C ASP A 425 42.50 42.36 -17.28
N SER A 426 43.81 42.59 -17.43
CA SER A 426 44.60 43.56 -16.71
C SER A 426 44.19 44.99 -17.05
N LEU A 427 43.50 45.66 -16.11
CA LEU A 427 43.28 47.10 -16.13
C LEU A 427 44.36 47.83 -15.31
N GLY A 428 45.11 48.68 -16.01
CA GLY A 428 45.39 50.06 -15.61
C GLY A 428 46.23 50.30 -14.35
N GLN A 429 47.55 50.44 -14.53
CA GLN A 429 48.37 51.23 -13.62
C GLN A 429 48.17 52.72 -13.93
N ASN A 430 47.78 53.46 -12.89
CA ASN A 430 47.63 54.91 -12.86
C ASN A 430 48.97 55.64 -13.08
N PRO A 431 48.95 56.85 -13.67
CA PRO A 431 50.05 57.77 -13.65
C PRO A 431 50.00 58.61 -12.36
N ASP A 432 51.15 58.88 -11.75
CA ASP A 432 51.36 60.21 -11.17
C ASP A 432 52.84 60.58 -11.01
N VAL A 433 53.03 61.89 -11.01
CA VAL A 433 54.24 62.65 -11.29
C VAL A 433 54.99 63.02 -10.00
N SER A 434 56.33 62.98 -9.99
CA SER A 434 57.19 64.03 -9.38
C SER A 434 58.66 63.88 -9.84
N VAL A 435 59.18 64.78 -10.69
CA VAL A 435 60.05 65.95 -10.39
C VAL A 435 61.55 65.61 -10.11
N ALA A 436 62.36 65.99 -11.12
CA ALA A 436 63.69 66.62 -11.11
C ALA A 436 64.84 66.13 -10.20
N ALA A 437 65.89 65.60 -10.85
CA ALA A 437 67.24 66.20 -10.90
C ALA A 437 67.99 65.66 -12.13
#